data_AF-A0AAV7KKL2-F1
#
_entry.id   AF-A0AAV7KKL2-F1
#
_cell.length_a   1.000
_cell.length_b   1.000
_cell.length_c   1.000
_cell.angle_alpha   90.00
_cell.angle_beta   90.00
_cell.angle_gamma   90.00
#
_symmetry.space_group_name_H-M   'P 1'
#
loop_
_entity.id
_entity.type
_entity.pdbx_description
1 polymer ?
#
loop_
_entity_poly.entity_id
_entity_poly.type
_entity_poly.pdbx_seq_one_letter_code
_entity_poly.pdbx_strand_id
1 'polypeptide(L)'
;MKLELWEAKLTMGKSDFFESLSATLGEEGTTDQSIGALVKAHLSAMRNEFQTYFPDLSDLDMKMIRNPFRCDVSSIPARVQEEFVELAMILLPEINLKHSHSQSSGAK
;
A
#
# COMPACT_ATOMS: atom_id res chain seq x y z
N MET A 1 -0.36 6.96 3.41
CA MET A 1 0.52 5.78 3.21
C MET A 1 0.12 4.65 4.17
N LYS A 2 0.51 3.38 3.93
CA LYS A 2 0.09 2.24 4.78
C LYS A 2 0.55 2.38 6.24
N LEU A 3 1.76 2.90 6.46
CA LEU A 3 2.32 3.17 7.79
C LEU A 3 1.49 4.21 8.58
N GLU A 4 1.05 5.28 7.93
CA GLU A 4 0.17 6.30 8.55
C GLU A 4 -1.18 5.72 8.95
N LEU A 5 -1.74 4.84 8.11
CA LEU A 5 -2.99 4.15 8.41
C LEU A 5 -2.84 3.25 9.63
N TRP A 6 -1.70 2.56 9.77
CA TRP A 6 -1.41 1.75 10.95
C TRP A 6 -1.19 2.61 12.21
N GLU A 7 -0.48 3.74 12.11
CA GLU A 7 -0.35 4.70 13.22
C GLU A 7 -1.72 5.24 13.67
N ALA A 8 -2.58 5.62 12.74
CA ALA A 8 -3.94 6.08 13.04
C ALA A 8 -4.75 4.98 13.73
N LYS A 9 -4.70 3.74 13.25
CA LYS A 9 -5.41 2.64 13.90
C LYS A 9 -4.86 2.33 15.31
N LEU A 10 -3.55 2.47 15.54
CA LEU A 10 -2.96 2.35 16.88
C LEU A 10 -3.45 3.46 17.82
N THR A 11 -3.67 4.70 17.33
CA THR A 11 -4.29 5.76 18.15
C THR A 11 -5.72 5.43 18.56
N MET A 12 -6.43 4.61 17.76
CA MET A 12 -7.78 4.12 18.05
C MET A 12 -7.78 2.87 18.95
N GLY A 13 -6.62 2.43 19.45
CA GLY A 13 -6.49 1.25 20.30
C GLY A 13 -6.68 -0.08 19.56
N LYS A 14 -6.63 -0.07 18.22
CA LYS A 14 -6.71 -1.28 17.41
C LYS A 14 -5.29 -1.81 17.18
N SER A 15 -5.12 -3.13 17.21
CA SER A 15 -3.85 -3.82 16.86
C SER A 15 -4.06 -5.06 15.98
N ASP A 16 -5.28 -5.27 15.51
CA ASP A 16 -5.76 -6.38 14.67
C ASP A 16 -5.07 -6.47 13.29
N PHE A 17 -4.31 -5.45 12.92
CA PHE A 17 -3.53 -5.40 11.68
C PHE A 17 -2.10 -5.95 11.81
N PHE A 18 -1.66 -6.27 13.03
CA PHE A 18 -0.42 -6.97 13.29
C PHE A 18 -0.73 -8.35 13.88
N GLU A 19 -1.01 -9.34 13.03
CA GLU A 19 -1.47 -10.68 13.45
C GLU A 19 -0.59 -11.28 14.56
N SER A 20 0.74 -11.20 14.40
CA SER A 20 1.69 -11.70 15.41
C SER A 20 1.62 -10.92 16.72
N LEU A 21 1.45 -9.59 16.66
CA LEU A 21 1.35 -8.73 17.84
C LEU A 21 0.02 -8.95 18.56
N SER A 22 -1.09 -9.06 17.82
CA SER A 22 -2.40 -9.38 18.39
C SER A 22 -2.42 -10.76 19.04
N ALA A 23 -1.75 -11.74 18.45
CA ALA A 23 -1.61 -13.07 19.04
C ALA A 23 -0.78 -13.06 20.32
N THR A 24 0.17 -12.13 20.47
CA THR A 24 0.98 -12.00 21.71
C THR A 24 0.28 -11.18 22.79
N LEU A 25 -0.58 -10.22 22.44
CA LEU A 25 -1.35 -9.43 23.42
C LEU A 25 -2.59 -10.17 23.97
N GLY A 26 -3.06 -11.23 23.31
CA GLY A 26 -4.23 -12.01 23.74
C GLY A 26 -5.58 -11.35 23.44
N GLU A 27 -6.68 -12.01 23.83
CA GLU A 27 -8.06 -11.61 23.47
C GLU A 27 -8.54 -10.29 24.10
N GLU A 28 -7.90 -9.81 25.17
CA GLU A 28 -8.23 -8.51 25.79
C GLU A 28 -7.73 -7.30 25.01
N GLY A 29 -6.97 -7.51 23.91
CA GLY A 29 -6.88 -6.66 22.71
C GLY A 29 -6.53 -5.18 22.86
N THR A 30 -6.28 -4.70 24.07
CA THR A 30 -5.96 -3.30 24.36
C THR A 30 -4.45 -3.17 24.37
N THR A 31 -3.94 -2.47 23.36
CA THR A 31 -2.51 -2.15 23.30
C THR A 31 -2.19 -1.29 24.51
N ASP A 32 -1.43 -1.84 25.47
CA ASP A 32 -0.86 -1.05 26.56
C ASP A 32 -0.23 0.22 25.97
N GLN A 33 -0.42 1.36 26.62
CA GLN A 33 0.07 2.64 26.10
C GLN A 33 1.58 2.60 25.84
N SER A 34 2.33 1.80 26.63
CA SER A 34 3.76 1.59 26.43
C SER A 34 4.09 0.86 25.12
N ILE A 35 3.36 -0.22 24.81
CA ILE A 35 3.52 -1.00 23.59
C ILE A 35 3.07 -0.18 22.38
N GLY A 36 1.95 0.53 22.49
CA GLY A 36 1.46 1.42 21.44
C GLY A 36 2.46 2.51 21.08
N ALA A 37 3.15 3.08 22.07
CA ALA A 37 4.23 4.05 21.85
C ALA A 37 5.44 3.43 21.15
N LEU A 38 5.86 2.22 21.55
CA LEU A 38 6.95 1.48 20.91
C LEU A 38 6.66 1.18 19.44
N VAL A 39 5.46 0.67 19.13
CA VAL A 39 5.08 0.36 17.75
C VAL A 39 5.01 1.63 16.90
N LYS A 40 4.47 2.73 17.43
CA LYS A 40 4.46 4.02 16.72
C LYS A 40 5.88 4.53 16.44
N ALA A 41 6.78 4.46 17.42
CA ALA A 41 8.17 4.86 17.24
C ALA A 41 8.84 4.02 16.14
N HIS A 42 8.60 2.71 16.13
CA HIS A 42 9.10 1.83 15.08
C HIS A 42 8.54 2.16 13.69
N LEU A 43 7.23 2.41 13.57
CA LEU A 43 6.61 2.80 12.30
C LEU A 43 7.15 4.13 11.76
N SER A 44 7.41 5.10 12.65
CA SER A 44 8.03 6.37 12.29
C SER A 44 9.47 6.18 11.82
N ALA A 45 10.27 5.36 12.52
CA ALA A 45 11.64 5.05 12.10
C ALA A 45 11.67 4.35 10.73
N MET A 46 10.77 3.38 10.51
CA MET A 46 10.64 2.68 9.23
C MET A 46 10.26 3.64 8.10
N ARG A 47 9.36 4.60 8.35
CA ARG A 47 9.02 5.64 7.37
C ARG A 47 10.24 6.47 6.98
N ASN A 48 11.02 6.92 7.96
CA ASN A 48 12.23 7.71 7.69
C ASN A 48 13.24 6.89 6.88
N GLU A 49 13.39 5.61 7.19
CA GLU A 49 14.27 4.71 6.44
C GLU A 49 13.81 4.55 4.98
N PHE A 50 12.50 4.40 4.74
CA PHE A 50 11.95 4.38 3.38
C PHE A 50 12.26 5.66 2.61
N GLN A 51 12.23 6.83 3.26
CA GLN A 51 12.59 8.10 2.61
C GLN A 51 14.07 8.14 2.21
N THR A 52 14.97 7.46 2.94
CA THR A 52 16.38 7.34 2.57
C THR A 52 16.58 6.50 1.30
N TYR A 53 15.84 5.41 1.14
CA TYR A 53 15.91 4.57 -0.07
C TYR A 53 15.27 5.22 -1.29
N PHE A 54 14.29 6.09 -1.06
CA PHE A 54 13.46 6.68 -2.09
C PHE A 54 13.37 8.21 -1.94
N PRO A 55 14.51 8.93 -2.00
CA PRO A 55 14.58 10.36 -1.68
C PRO A 55 13.83 11.24 -2.68
N ASP A 56 13.76 10.81 -3.94
CA ASP A 56 13.13 11.54 -5.04
C ASP A 56 11.70 11.07 -5.32
N LEU A 57 11.14 10.20 -4.47
CA LEU A 57 9.87 9.53 -4.72
C LEU A 57 8.73 10.51 -4.46
N SER A 58 8.27 11.12 -5.53
CA SER A 58 7.23 12.14 -5.52
C SER A 58 5.85 11.54 -5.24
N ASP A 59 4.88 12.38 -4.88
CA ASP A 59 3.48 11.97 -4.72
C ASP A 59 2.92 11.31 -5.99
N LEU A 60 3.46 11.67 -7.16
CA LEU A 60 3.15 11.07 -8.44
C LEU A 60 3.69 9.64 -8.55
N ASP A 61 4.94 9.41 -8.13
CA ASP A 61 5.54 8.07 -8.09
C ASP A 61 4.76 7.16 -7.13
N MET A 62 4.29 7.69 -6.01
CA MET A 62 3.42 6.95 -5.09
C MET A 62 2.06 6.59 -5.69
N LYS A 63 1.47 7.46 -6.52
CA LYS A 63 0.22 7.15 -7.23
C LYS A 63 0.43 6.05 -8.26
N MET A 64 1.54 6.11 -9.01
CA MET A 64 1.91 5.10 -9.99
C MET A 64 2.18 3.75 -9.32
N ILE A 65 2.91 3.71 -8.20
CA ILE A 65 3.15 2.48 -7.44
C ILE A 65 1.85 1.90 -6.88
N ARG A 66 0.93 2.76 -6.40
CA ARG A 66 -0.35 2.30 -5.81
C ARG A 66 -1.31 1.75 -6.85
N ASN A 67 -1.41 2.41 -8.00
CA ASN A 67 -2.21 1.96 -9.12
C ASN A 67 -1.67 2.56 -10.44
N PRO A 68 -0.80 1.83 -11.15
CA PRO A 68 -0.20 2.34 -12.38
C PRO A 68 -1.26 2.51 -13.49
N PHE A 69 -2.36 1.75 -13.45
CA PHE A 69 -3.43 1.79 -14.46
C PHE A 69 -4.42 2.94 -14.29
N ARG A 70 -4.34 3.69 -13.19
CA ARG A 70 -5.18 4.87 -12.95
C ARG A 70 -4.40 6.18 -13.00
N CYS A 71 -3.11 6.11 -13.37
CA CYS A 71 -2.31 7.30 -13.61
C CYS A 71 -2.50 7.78 -15.04
N ASP A 72 -2.67 9.09 -15.21
CA ASP A 72 -2.72 9.71 -16.52
C ASP A 72 -1.27 9.84 -17.04
N VAL A 73 -1.04 9.48 -18.31
CA VAL A 73 0.26 9.65 -18.99
C VAL A 73 0.72 11.10 -18.89
N SER A 74 -0.21 12.06 -18.96
CA SER A 74 0.09 13.50 -18.85
C SER A 74 0.67 13.90 -17.49
N SER A 75 0.39 13.10 -16.45
CA SER A 75 0.89 13.34 -15.10
C SER A 75 2.32 12.84 -14.89
N ILE A 76 2.85 12.01 -15.80
CA ILE A 76 4.15 11.35 -15.70
C ILE A 76 5.23 12.22 -16.39
N PRO A 77 6.49 12.26 -15.88
CA PRO A 77 7.56 13.01 -16.54
C PRO A 77 7.76 12.54 -17.98
N ALA A 78 7.82 13.48 -18.94
CA ALA A 78 7.88 13.19 -20.37
C ALA A 78 8.94 12.14 -20.75
N ARG A 79 10.09 12.16 -20.05
CA ARG A 79 11.21 11.22 -20.25
C ARG A 79 10.87 9.74 -20.04
N VAL A 80 9.81 9.40 -19.31
CA VAL A 80 9.40 8.01 -19.02
C VAL A 80 7.97 7.71 -19.48
N GLN A 81 7.34 8.61 -20.24
CA GLN A 81 5.97 8.41 -20.73
C GLN A 81 5.87 7.26 -21.75
N GLU A 82 6.87 7.09 -22.61
CA GLU A 82 6.90 6.03 -23.61
C GLU A 82 6.97 4.64 -22.95
N GLU A 83 7.92 4.45 -22.03
CA GLU A 83 8.05 3.23 -21.21
C GLU A 83 6.76 2.92 -20.43
N PHE A 84 6.10 3.95 -19.89
CA PHE A 84 4.83 3.78 -19.18
C PHE A 84 3.69 3.33 -20.10
N VAL A 85 3.60 3.88 -21.32
CA VAL A 85 2.58 3.47 -22.31
C VAL A 85 2.82 2.03 -22.75
N GLU A 86 4.07 1.62 -22.97
CA GLU A 86 4.42 0.23 -23.28
C GLU A 86 4.00 -0.73 -22.16
N LEU A 87 4.34 -0.40 -20.90
CA LEU A 87 3.93 -1.18 -19.73
C LEU A 87 2.40 -1.28 -19.62
N ALA A 88 1.69 -0.16 -19.81
CA ALA A 88 0.24 -0.15 -19.79
C ALA A 88 -0.35 -1.01 -20.92
N MET A 89 0.19 -0.93 -22.13
CA MET A 89 -0.27 -1.73 -23.27
C MET A 89 -0.02 -3.22 -23.09
N ILE A 90 1.07 -3.63 -22.43
CA ILE A 90 1.36 -5.04 -22.14
C ILE A 90 0.41 -5.59 -21.05
N LEU A 91 0.12 -4.79 -20.02
CA LEU A 91 -0.60 -5.24 -18.83
C LEU A 91 -2.13 -5.12 -18.95
N LEU A 92 -2.66 -4.17 -19.73
CA LEU A 92 -4.11 -3.96 -19.90
C LEU A 92 -4.85 -5.16 -20.56
N PRO A 93 -4.29 -5.85 -21.58
CA PRO A 93 -4.89 -7.06 -22.14
C PRO A 93 -4.96 -8.20 -21.13
N GLU A 94 -3.91 -8.41 -20.32
CA GLU A 94 -3.87 -9.51 -19.35
C GLU A 94 -4.86 -9.34 -18.18
N ILE A 95 -5.12 -8.10 -17.76
CA ILE A 95 -6.08 -7.80 -16.69
C ILE A 95 -7.52 -8.00 -17.17
N ASN A 96 -7.83 -7.60 -18.41
CA ASN A 96 -9.16 -7.83 -19.00
C ASN A 96 -9.45 -9.32 -19.24
N LEU A 97 -8.43 -10.11 -19.60
CA LEU A 97 -8.56 -11.56 -19.72
C LEU A 97 -8.85 -12.22 -18.36
N LYS A 98 -8.13 -11.83 -17.28
CA LYS A 98 -8.35 -12.37 -15.94
C LYS A 98 -9.72 -12.02 -15.34
N HIS A 99 -10.26 -10.82 -15.62
CA HIS A 99 -11.61 -10.46 -15.17
C HIS A 99 -12.74 -11.16 -15.94
N SER A 100 -12.52 -11.53 -17.20
CA SER A 100 -13.53 -12.26 -18.00
C SER A 100 -13.70 -13.73 -17.56
N HIS A 101 -12.65 -14.37 -17.03
CA HIS A 101 -12.72 -15.78 -16.57
C HIS A 101 -13.32 -15.95 -15.17
N SER A 102 -13.37 -14.91 -14.34
CA SER A 102 -14.04 -14.99 -13.03
C SER A 102 -15.55 -14.74 -13.07
N GLN A 103 -16.14 -14.35 -14.21
CA GLN A 103 -17.59 -14.13 -14.34
C GLN A 103 -18.35 -15.24 -15.09
N SER A 104 -17.69 -16.27 -15.63
CA SER A 104 -18.39 -17.36 -16.35
C SER A 104 -18.63 -18.64 -15.53
N SER A 105 -18.27 -18.68 -14.24
CA SER A 105 -18.63 -19.80 -13.34
C SER A 105 -19.69 -19.34 -12.35
N GLY A 106 -20.88 -19.06 -12.87
CA GLY A 106 -21.98 -18.49 -12.09
C GLY A 106 -23.26 -18.31 -12.90
N ALA A 107 -23.54 -19.20 -13.86
CA ALA A 107 -24.86 -19.34 -14.44
C ALA A 107 -25.22 -20.83 -14.40
N LYS A 108 -26.33 -21.11 -13.72
CA LYS A 108 -26.93 -22.43 -13.48
C LYS A 108 -27.16 -23.23 -14.74
#